data_AF-A0A351PW39-F1
#
_entry.id   AF-A0A351PW39-F1
#
_cell.length_a   1.000
_cell.length_b   1.000
_cell.length_c   1.000
_cell.angle_alpha   90.00
_cell.angle_beta   90.00
_cell.angle_gamma   90.00
#
_symmetry.space_group_name_H-M   'P 1'
#
loop_
_entity.id
_entity.type
_entity.pdbx_description
1 polymer ?
#
loop_
_entity_poly.entity_id
_entity_poly.type
_entity_poly.pdbx_seq_one_letter_code
_entity_poly.pdbx_strand_id
1 'polypeptide(L)' 'MARLLVIGCGGVAQVAISKCCQNDKTFTELCIASRTLSKCDALKERLQGKTNTK' A
#
# COMPACT_ATOMS: atom_id res chain seq x y z
N MET A 1 6.12 15.52 2.83
CA MET A 1 6.03 14.17 2.22
C MET A 1 6.26 13.15 3.32
N ALA A 2 5.35 12.19 3.47
CA ALA A 2 5.41 11.16 4.51
C ALA A 2 5.68 9.78 3.87
N ARG A 3 6.48 8.97 4.58
CA ARG A 3 6.71 7.55 4.28
C ARG A 3 5.86 6.71 5.21
N LEU A 4 5.21 5.68 4.68
CA LEU A 4 4.27 4.87 5.44
C LEU A 4 4.71 3.39 5.42
N LEU A 5 4.80 2.77 6.60
CA LEU A 5 4.99 1.32 6.75
C LEU A 5 3.68 0.72 7.25
N VAL A 6 3.09 -0.18 6.48
CA VAL A 6 1.88 -0.92 6.86
C VAL A 6 2.26 -2.36 7.17
N ILE A 7 1.95 -2.81 8.39
CA ILE A 7 2.16 -4.19 8.81
C ILE A 7 0.82 -4.92 8.78
N GLY A 8 0.67 -5.81 7.80
CA GLY A 8 -0.54 -6.59 7.52
C GLY A 8 -1.20 -6.19 6.19
N CYS A 9 -1.71 -7.19 5.48
CA CYS A 9 -2.40 -7.02 4.18
C CYS A 9 -3.76 -7.74 4.13
N GLY A 10 -4.46 -7.75 5.27
CA GLY A 10 -5.86 -8.19 5.39
C GLY A 10 -6.87 -7.18 4.83
N GLY A 11 -8.16 -7.48 4.92
CA GLY A 11 -9.22 -6.66 4.30
C GLY A 11 -9.19 -5.17 4.70
N VAL A 12 -9.02 -4.88 6.00
CA VAL A 12 -8.93 -3.49 6.50
C VAL A 12 -7.68 -2.78 5.97
N ALA A 13 -6.53 -3.46 6.00
CA ALA A 13 -5.28 -2.88 5.51
C ALA A 13 -5.37 -2.55 4.01
N GLN A 14 -6.03 -3.38 3.21
CA GLN A 14 -6.24 -3.09 1.78
C GLN A 14 -7.02 -1.80 1.53
N VAL A 15 -8.07 -1.54 2.34
CA VAL A 15 -8.84 -0.28 2.24
C VAL A 15 -7.95 0.91 2.63
N ALA A 16 -7.24 0.80 3.75
CA ALA A 16 -6.34 1.85 4.23
C ALA A 16 -5.25 2.18 3.20
N ILE A 17 -4.54 1.16 2.69
CA ILE A 17 -3.49 1.32 1.67
C ILE A 17 -4.08 1.97 0.40
N SER A 18 -5.25 1.53 -0.06
CA SER A 18 -5.89 2.12 -1.25
C SER A 18 -6.21 3.60 -1.06
N LYS A 19 -6.59 4.02 0.16
CA LYS A 19 -6.86 5.44 0.48
C LYS A 19 -5.57 6.25 0.64
N CYS A 20 -4.52 5.67 1.23
CA CYS A 20 -3.20 6.29 1.26
C CYS A 20 -2.67 6.53 -0.16
N CYS A 21 -2.82 5.55 -1.06
CA CYS A 21 -2.45 5.65 -2.46
C CYS A 21 -3.26 6.69 -3.26
N GLN A 22 -4.49 7.03 -2.84
CA GLN A 22 -5.29 8.12 -3.41
C GLN A 22 -4.83 9.51 -2.92
N ASN A 23 -4.06 9.56 -1.83
CA ASN A 23 -3.48 10.78 -1.27
C ASN A 23 -1.96 10.80 -1.52
N ASP A 24 -1.56 10.56 -2.76
CA ASP A 24 -0.16 10.42 -3.21
C ASP A 24 0.68 11.68 -2.98
N LYS A 25 0.04 12.86 -2.87
CA LYS A 25 0.72 14.11 -2.49
C LYS A 25 1.23 14.11 -1.05
N THR A 26 0.55 13.38 -0.17
CA THR A 26 0.91 13.26 1.25
C THR A 26 1.81 12.05 1.46
N PHE A 27 1.39 10.89 0.96
CA PHE A 27 2.06 9.61 1.12
C PHE A 27 2.76 9.24 -0.19
N THR A 28 4.05 9.54 -0.28
CA THR A 28 4.81 9.37 -1.53
C THR A 28 5.49 8.01 -1.64
N GLU A 29 5.63 7.30 -0.52
CA GLU A 29 6.29 6.00 -0.44
C GLU A 29 5.55 5.12 0.57
N LEU A 30 5.20 3.90 0.17
CA LEU A 30 4.42 2.98 0.99
C LEU A 30 5.04 1.58 0.99
N CYS A 31 5.57 1.19 2.15
CA CYS A 31 6.11 -0.14 2.38
C CYS A 31 5.05 -1.04 3.03
N ILE A 32 4.83 -2.23 2.48
CA ILE A 32 3.86 -3.20 3.00
C ILE A 32 4.62 -4.43 3.49
N ALA A 33 4.46 -4.78 4.76
CA ALA A 33 5.07 -5.94 5.39
C ALA A 33 3.99 -6.90 5.90
N SER A 34 4.22 -8.20 5.74
CA SER A 34 3.34 -9.25 6.27
C SER A 34 4.10 -10.56 6.37
N ARG A 35 3.59 -11.49 7.19
CA ARG A 35 4.13 -12.86 7.28
C ARG A 35 4.05 -13.62 5.97
N THR A 36 3.10 -13.26 5.11
CA THR A 36 2.88 -13.91 3.81
C THR A 36 3.22 -12.94 2.69
N LEU A 37 4.40 -13.13 2.07
CA LEU A 37 4.91 -12.25 1.01
C LEU A 37 3.95 -12.15 -0.19
N SER A 38 3.37 -13.27 -0.61
CA SER A 38 2.43 -13.32 -1.74
C SER A 38 1.19 -12.43 -1.56
N LYS A 39 0.77 -12.15 -0.31
CA LYS A 39 -0.31 -11.20 -0.05
C LYS A 39 0.12 -9.74 -0.23
N CYS A 40 1.38 -9.41 0.06
CA CYS A 40 1.94 -8.10 -0.24
C CYS A 40 2.07 -7.91 -1.75
N ASP A 41 2.59 -8.90 -2.46
CA ASP A 41 2.76 -8.84 -3.92
C ASP A 41 1.43 -8.70 -4.65
N ALA A 42 0.43 -9.52 -4.31
CA ALA A 42 -0.90 -9.42 -4.89
C ALA A 42 -1.55 -8.05 -4.67
N LEU A 43 -1.33 -7.43 -3.50
CA LEU A 43 -1.84 -6.09 -3.23
C LEU A 43 -1.08 -5.02 -4.03
N LYS A 44 0.24 -5.16 -4.15
CA LYS A 44 1.07 -4.29 -4.98
C LYS A 44 0.65 -4.35 -6.44
N GLU A 45 0.51 -5.54 -7.03
CA GLU A 45 0.05 -5.72 -8.41
C GLU A 45 -1.33 -5.10 -8.64
N ARG A 46 -2.26 -5.27 -7.69
CA ARG A 46 -3.62 -4.71 -7.80
C ARG A 46 -3.66 -3.18 -7.80
N LEU A 47 -2.68 -2.54 -7.16
CA LEU A 47 -2.53 -1.09 -7.06
C LEU A 47 -1.60 -0.51 -8.13
N GLN A 48 -0.76 -1.35 -8.74
CA GLN A 48 0.15 -0.96 -9.80
C GLN A 48 -0.64 -0.39 -10.99
N GLY A 49 -0.26 0.81 -11.45
CA GLY A 49 -0.97 1.55 -12.49
C GLY A 49 -2.20 2.35 -12.04
N LYS A 50 -2.58 2.29 -10.75
CA LYS A 50 -3.70 3.07 -10.17
C LYS A 50 -3.26 4.17 -9.20
N THR A 51 -1.97 4.28 -8.91
CA THR A 51 -1.42 5.28 -7.98
C THR A 51 -0.05 5.75 -8.42
N ASN A 52 0.30 6.98 -8.03
CA ASN A 52 1.64 7.56 -8.16
C ASN A 52 2.53 7.31 -6.93
N THR A 53 1.98 6.68 -5.88
CA THR A 53 2.71 6.32 -4.67
C THR A 53 3.72 5.21 -4.99
N LYS A 54 4.97 5.39 -4.53
CA LYS A 54 6.05 4.42 -4.77
C LYS A 54 6.01 3.24 -3.80
#